data_AF-A0A1Q8I2U5-F1
#
_entry.id   AF-A0A1Q8I2U5-F1
#
_cell.length_a   1.000
_cell.length_b   1.000
_cell.length_c   1.000
_cell.angle_alpha   90.00
_cell.angle_beta   90.00
_cell.angle_gamma   90.00
#
_symmetry.space_group_name_H-M   'P 1'
#
loop_
_entity.id
_entity.type
_entity.pdbx_description
1 polymer ?
#
loop_
_entity_poly.entity_id
_entity_poly.type
_entity_poly.pdbx_seq_one_letter_code
_entity_poly.pdbx_strand_id
1 'polypeptide(L)'
;MSNPFFSRSTAFKAGGQAPGTAPAQTPNGYPTMPGYQAGQYGQQAAGYGQQYGQGANPYSNQYGQQTAGYGQVSPEQMAGLEAQYQAPSATNADMRRMTYDDVIIRTAGMFAVILATGALSWTLVTSTDAATRGLGVMAMLAGVIGSLVLGLVNSFKREPSPALILAYAAFEGLLLGSISGVMETLYEGIVVQAVLATLATFGAMLAAYSYGGFRVQGRFRRVVVVATFGYMIFSLINFFLMVTGLTTGAWGLRSLTIMGIPLGIPLGILAVILASFFLAIDFESIENGVRNGLPQRYAWAGAFGLVVTLVWLYVEFLRLLSYFRD
;
A
#
# COMPACT_ATOMS: atom_id res chain seq x y z
N MET A 1 28.25 -7.09 -6.53
CA MET A 1 28.67 -5.67 -6.55
C MET A 1 27.57 -4.86 -5.89
N SER A 2 27.81 -4.26 -4.72
CA SER A 2 26.80 -3.48 -4.00
C SER A 2 26.50 -2.17 -4.73
N ASN A 3 25.22 -1.82 -4.81
CA ASN A 3 24.74 -0.63 -5.49
C ASN A 3 25.26 0.64 -4.76
N PRO A 4 25.92 1.59 -5.45
CA PRO A 4 26.53 2.79 -4.87
C PRO A 4 25.57 3.64 -4.01
N PHE A 5 24.27 3.53 -4.28
CA PHE A 5 23.20 4.22 -3.57
C PHE A 5 23.09 3.79 -2.09
N PHE A 6 23.21 2.49 -1.81
CA PHE A 6 23.10 1.97 -0.44
C PHE A 6 24.36 2.18 0.40
N SER A 7 25.53 2.28 -0.24
CA SER A 7 26.80 2.57 0.44
C SER A 7 26.92 4.02 0.91
N ARG A 8 26.23 4.97 0.26
CA ARG A 8 26.31 6.41 0.54
C ARG A 8 25.19 6.94 1.42
N SER A 9 24.07 6.23 1.53
CA SER A 9 22.95 6.66 2.36
C SER A 9 23.10 6.15 3.80
N THR A 10 23.19 7.08 4.73
CA THR A 10 23.23 6.80 6.17
C THR A 10 21.94 6.16 6.66
N ALA A 11 20.80 6.40 6.00
CA ALA A 11 19.48 5.91 6.39
C ALA A 11 19.30 4.38 6.29
N PHE A 12 20.17 3.68 5.56
CA PHE A 12 20.09 2.23 5.37
C PHE A 12 21.13 1.44 6.20
N LYS A 13 21.91 2.11 7.05
CA LYS A 13 22.81 1.46 8.01
C LYS A 13 22.07 1.26 9.34
N ALA A 14 22.44 0.23 10.11
CA ALA A 14 21.88 0.00 11.44
C ALA A 14 22.15 1.21 12.35
N GLY A 15 21.09 1.82 12.90
CA GLY A 15 21.17 3.09 13.66
C GLY A 15 21.18 4.37 12.80
N GLY A 16 20.98 4.23 11.49
CA GLY A 16 21.01 5.31 10.51
C GLY A 16 19.77 6.19 10.48
N GLN A 17 19.94 7.50 10.23
CA GLN A 17 18.87 8.50 10.18
C GLN A 17 18.71 9.09 8.77
N ALA A 18 17.49 9.54 8.45
CA ALA A 18 17.21 10.37 7.27
C ALA A 18 17.48 11.85 7.59
N PRO A 19 17.90 12.68 6.61
CA PRO A 19 18.14 14.10 6.83
C PRO A 19 16.87 14.80 7.32
N GLY A 20 16.94 15.47 8.48
CA GLY A 20 15.85 16.29 9.03
C GLY A 20 15.05 15.68 10.18
N THR A 21 15.43 14.50 10.71
CA THR A 21 14.77 13.89 11.88
C THR A 21 15.66 13.92 13.12
N ALA A 22 15.12 14.36 14.27
CA ALA A 22 15.81 14.27 15.55
C ALA A 22 15.92 12.80 16.03
N PRO A 23 16.97 12.42 16.79
CA PRO A 23 17.10 11.08 17.34
C PRO A 23 15.91 10.74 18.23
N ALA A 24 15.39 9.51 18.15
CA ALA A 24 14.37 9.02 19.09
C ALA A 24 14.96 8.55 20.43
N GLN A 25 16.28 8.33 20.49
CA GLN A 25 17.00 7.86 21.66
C GLN A 25 18.39 8.50 21.75
N THR A 26 18.85 8.77 22.97
CA THR A 26 20.22 9.21 23.24
C THR A 26 21.22 8.05 23.04
N PRO A 27 22.52 8.32 22.85
CA PRO A 27 23.54 7.27 22.72
C PRO A 27 23.61 6.24 23.85
N ASN A 28 22.98 6.52 25.00
CA ASN A 28 22.90 5.62 26.16
C ASN A 28 21.54 4.89 26.29
N GLY A 29 20.68 4.93 25.27
CA GLY A 29 19.45 4.11 25.20
C GLY A 29 18.22 4.68 25.89
N TYR A 30 18.23 5.96 26.31
CA TYR A 30 17.05 6.60 26.90
C TYR A 30 16.16 7.27 25.83
N PRO A 31 14.82 7.24 25.96
CA PRO A 31 13.90 7.96 25.08
C PRO A 31 14.15 9.47 25.14
N THR A 32 14.20 10.14 23.99
CA THR A 32 14.30 11.61 23.95
C THR A 32 12.95 12.25 24.25
N MET A 33 12.88 13.10 25.27
CA MET A 33 11.70 13.93 25.54
C MET A 33 11.60 15.08 24.52
N PRO A 34 10.38 15.46 24.08
CA PRO A 34 10.17 16.65 23.25
C PRO A 34 10.75 17.90 23.93
N GLY A 35 11.72 18.55 23.29
CA GLY A 35 12.38 19.77 23.80
C GLY A 35 13.82 19.61 24.33
N TYR A 36 14.35 18.39 24.44
CA TYR A 36 15.75 18.16 24.84
C TYR A 36 16.66 17.88 23.66
N GLN A 37 17.71 18.69 23.48
CA GLN A 37 18.82 18.44 22.54
C GLN A 37 20.08 18.08 23.35
N ALA A 38 20.51 16.82 23.29
CA ALA A 38 21.73 16.38 23.97
C ALA A 38 22.96 16.95 23.26
N GLY A 39 23.82 17.66 24.00
CA GLY A 39 25.07 18.22 23.48
C GLY A 39 25.99 17.13 22.91
N GLN A 40 26.44 17.33 21.67
CA GLN A 40 27.40 16.45 21.02
C GLN A 40 28.76 16.56 21.72
N TYR A 41 29.20 15.46 22.33
CA TYR A 41 30.58 15.29 22.75
C TYR A 41 31.45 14.96 21.52
N GLY A 42 32.35 15.88 21.18
CA GLY A 42 33.52 15.61 20.34
C GLY A 42 33.65 16.45 19.07
N GLN A 43 34.03 17.71 19.19
CA GLN A 43 35.08 18.30 18.34
C GLN A 43 35.57 19.65 18.90
N GLN A 44 36.86 19.65 19.24
CA GLN A 44 37.80 20.77 19.33
C GLN A 44 37.44 22.01 20.17
N ALA A 45 38.02 21.98 21.37
CA ALA A 45 38.42 23.15 22.12
C ALA A 45 39.31 24.09 21.28
N ALA A 46 38.93 25.38 21.23
CA ALA A 46 39.81 26.49 20.94
C ALA A 46 39.23 27.75 21.60
N GLY A 47 39.99 28.36 22.51
CA GLY A 47 39.69 29.72 22.97
C GLY A 47 39.77 30.03 24.46
N TYR A 48 40.60 29.34 25.24
CA TYR A 48 41.12 29.91 26.50
C TYR A 48 42.64 30.05 26.37
N GLY A 49 43.07 31.22 25.90
CA GLY A 49 44.45 31.67 25.95
C GLY A 49 44.58 32.77 26.99
N GLN A 50 45.08 32.43 28.17
CA GLN A 50 45.75 33.41 29.03
C GLN A 50 47.04 33.85 28.34
N GLN A 51 47.27 35.15 28.22
CA GLN A 51 48.58 35.68 27.86
C GLN A 51 48.99 36.77 28.86
N TYR A 52 50.06 36.47 29.60
CA TYR A 52 50.77 37.39 30.49
C TYR A 52 51.47 38.48 29.68
N GLY A 53 51.36 39.73 30.13
CA GLY A 53 52.15 40.87 29.66
C GLY A 53 52.12 42.00 30.68
N GLN A 54 53.26 42.26 31.33
CA GLN A 54 53.51 43.31 32.33
C GLN A 54 53.62 44.70 31.66
N GLY A 55 53.04 45.74 32.26
CA GLY A 55 53.39 47.14 31.96
C GLY A 55 52.41 48.22 32.46
N ALA A 56 52.76 48.88 33.57
CA ALA A 56 52.51 50.28 34.01
C ALA A 56 51.07 50.88 34.14
N ASN A 57 50.84 51.46 35.34
CA ASN A 57 49.76 52.36 35.85
C ASN A 57 49.61 53.71 35.08
N PRO A 58 48.64 54.63 35.40
CA PRO A 58 47.23 54.52 35.88
C PRO A 58 46.23 55.49 35.16
N TYR A 59 44.95 55.52 35.58
CA TYR A 59 43.81 56.45 35.29
C TYR A 59 42.89 56.19 34.06
N SER A 60 41.62 55.81 34.32
CA SER A 60 40.41 56.65 34.14
C SER A 60 39.10 55.84 34.18
N ASN A 61 38.10 56.37 34.90
CA ASN A 61 36.69 55.96 34.98
C ASN A 61 36.02 55.66 33.62
N GLN A 62 35.15 54.62 33.53
CA GLN A 62 33.80 54.78 32.97
C GLN A 62 32.87 53.58 33.23
N TYR A 63 31.61 53.94 33.53
CA TYR A 63 30.43 53.16 33.93
C TYR A 63 30.07 51.92 33.08
N GLY A 64 29.54 50.89 33.75
CA GLY A 64 28.80 49.78 33.13
C GLY A 64 28.56 48.58 34.06
N GLN A 65 27.69 48.69 35.06
CA GLN A 65 27.21 47.52 35.81
C GLN A 65 26.14 46.79 34.99
N GLN A 66 26.43 45.58 34.51
CA GLN A 66 25.42 44.60 34.10
C GLN A 66 25.53 43.39 35.03
N THR A 67 24.63 43.35 36.01
CA THR A 67 24.42 42.23 36.93
C THR A 67 23.69 41.11 36.18
N ALA A 68 24.27 39.91 36.18
CA ALA A 68 23.67 38.69 35.64
C ALA A 68 22.45 38.27 36.47
N GLY A 69 21.24 38.41 35.91
CA GLY A 69 19.98 37.97 36.50
C GLY A 69 19.59 36.57 36.02
N TYR A 70 19.36 35.65 36.95
CA TYR A 70 18.70 34.37 36.69
C TYR A 70 17.30 34.63 36.12
N GLY A 71 17.01 34.08 34.93
CA GLY A 71 15.76 34.32 34.19
C GLY A 71 14.51 33.91 34.97
N GLN A 72 13.62 34.88 35.21
CA GLN A 72 12.31 34.65 35.82
C GLN A 72 11.35 34.07 34.75
N VAL A 73 10.76 32.91 35.04
CA VAL A 73 9.70 32.30 34.21
C VAL A 73 8.41 33.06 34.45
N SER A 74 7.77 33.56 33.38
CA SER A 74 6.56 34.38 33.53
C SER A 74 5.33 33.53 33.87
N PRO A 75 4.33 34.07 34.60
CA PRO A 75 3.10 33.34 34.96
C PRO A 75 2.34 32.77 33.76
N GLU A 76 2.37 33.46 32.62
CA GLU A 76 1.74 33.02 31.37
C GLU A 76 2.42 31.77 30.77
N GLN A 77 3.73 31.63 30.94
CA GLN A 77 4.48 30.45 30.50
C GLN A 77 4.15 29.21 31.35
N MET A 78 3.89 29.39 32.65
CA MET A 78 3.42 28.30 33.53
C MET A 78 2.00 27.85 33.17
N ALA A 79 1.08 28.80 32.90
CA ALA A 79 -0.29 28.48 32.52
C ALA A 79 -0.37 27.71 31.19
N GLY A 80 0.49 28.04 30.22
CA GLY A 80 0.61 27.29 28.97
C GLY A 80 1.12 25.86 29.17
N LEU A 81 2.07 25.65 30.08
CA LEU A 81 2.55 24.30 30.44
C LEU A 81 1.46 23.49 31.14
N GLU A 82 0.75 24.08 32.09
CA GLU A 82 -0.31 23.41 32.83
C GLU A 82 -1.48 22.99 31.92
N ALA A 83 -1.86 23.86 30.97
CA ALA A 83 -2.83 23.53 29.93
C ALA A 83 -2.35 22.37 29.03
N GLN A 84 -1.05 22.29 28.74
CA GLN A 84 -0.46 21.21 27.95
C GLN A 84 -0.39 19.88 28.72
N TYR A 85 -0.24 19.92 30.05
CA TYR A 85 -0.30 18.74 30.93
C TYR A 85 -1.74 18.27 31.21
N GLN A 86 -2.71 19.18 31.21
CA GLN A 86 -4.14 18.87 31.40
C GLN A 86 -4.86 18.53 30.10
N ALA A 87 -4.20 18.70 28.94
CA ALA A 87 -4.76 18.31 27.66
C ALA A 87 -5.02 16.80 27.63
N PRO A 88 -6.22 16.35 27.20
CA PRO A 88 -6.51 14.93 27.03
C PRO A 88 -5.47 14.25 26.15
N SER A 89 -5.09 13.02 26.50
CA SER A 89 -4.16 12.23 25.67
C SER A 89 -4.74 12.09 24.25
N ALA A 90 -3.99 12.51 23.24
CA ALA A 90 -4.41 12.48 21.84
C ALA A 90 -4.95 11.10 21.44
N THR A 91 -6.15 11.06 20.85
CA THR A 91 -6.79 9.84 20.37
C THR A 91 -6.09 9.35 19.08
N ASN A 92 -6.27 8.09 18.67
CA ASN A 92 -5.72 7.60 17.39
C ASN A 92 -6.17 8.42 16.17
N ALA A 93 -7.37 9.02 16.24
CA ALA A 93 -7.89 9.98 15.26
C ALA A 93 -7.06 11.28 15.22
N ASP A 94 -6.61 11.78 16.38
CA ASP A 94 -5.81 13.00 16.51
C ASP A 94 -4.35 12.77 16.09
N MET A 95 -3.84 11.55 16.29
CA MET A 95 -2.49 11.15 15.88
C MET A 95 -2.38 10.74 14.39
N ARG A 96 -3.51 10.68 13.65
CA ARG A 96 -3.57 10.26 12.23
C ARG A 96 -2.88 8.90 12.00
N ARG A 97 -3.01 7.96 12.94
CA ARG A 97 -2.42 6.61 12.84
C ARG A 97 -3.39 5.68 12.12
N MET A 98 -2.83 4.73 11.38
CA MET A 98 -3.55 3.73 10.61
C MET A 98 -4.20 2.72 11.55
N THR A 99 -5.50 2.50 11.35
CA THR A 99 -6.30 1.48 12.07
C THR A 99 -6.80 0.40 11.11
N TYR A 100 -7.30 -0.71 11.64
CA TYR A 100 -7.97 -1.73 10.82
C TYR A 100 -9.28 -1.18 10.24
N ASP A 101 -10.05 -0.45 11.03
CA ASP A 101 -11.31 0.19 10.62
C ASP A 101 -11.08 1.10 9.42
N ASP A 102 -9.96 1.82 9.40
CA ASP A 102 -9.58 2.65 8.27
C ASP A 102 -9.45 1.85 6.97
N VAL A 103 -8.78 0.70 7.02
CA VAL A 103 -8.60 -0.18 5.86
C VAL A 103 -9.94 -0.75 5.42
N ILE A 104 -10.75 -1.25 6.37
CA ILE A 104 -12.05 -1.85 6.08
C ILE A 104 -12.97 -0.85 5.38
N ILE A 105 -13.09 0.37 5.88
CA ILE A 105 -13.94 1.42 5.28
C ILE A 105 -13.47 1.77 3.86
N ARG A 106 -12.15 1.85 3.63
CA ARG A 106 -11.59 2.18 2.31
C ARG A 106 -11.76 1.04 1.32
N THR A 107 -11.55 -0.19 1.76
CA THR A 107 -11.83 -1.41 0.98
C THR A 107 -13.31 -1.47 0.60
N ALA A 108 -14.23 -1.24 1.55
CA ALA A 108 -15.66 -1.21 1.29
C ALA A 108 -16.05 -0.10 0.30
N GLY A 109 -15.47 1.10 0.45
CA GLY A 109 -15.66 2.21 -0.48
C GLY A 109 -15.18 1.89 -1.90
N MET A 110 -14.01 1.25 -2.03
CA MET A 110 -13.50 0.79 -3.32
C MET A 110 -14.41 -0.27 -3.96
N PHE A 111 -14.88 -1.25 -3.18
CA PHE A 111 -15.84 -2.24 -3.66
C PHE A 111 -17.15 -1.60 -4.11
N ALA A 112 -17.68 -0.62 -3.37
CA ALA A 112 -18.87 0.10 -3.78
C ALA A 112 -18.68 0.78 -5.15
N VAL A 113 -17.52 1.39 -5.40
CA VAL A 113 -17.18 1.99 -6.70
C VAL A 113 -17.08 0.92 -7.79
N ILE A 114 -16.38 -0.20 -7.54
CA ILE A 114 -16.25 -1.32 -8.48
C ILE A 114 -17.62 -1.88 -8.84
N LEU A 115 -18.49 -2.11 -7.85
CA LEU A 115 -19.82 -2.67 -8.07
C LEU A 115 -20.73 -1.69 -8.82
N ALA A 116 -20.70 -0.39 -8.49
CA ALA A 116 -21.51 0.61 -9.17
C ALA A 116 -21.11 0.76 -10.64
N THR A 117 -19.82 0.90 -10.92
CA THR A 117 -19.30 1.00 -12.29
C THR A 117 -19.42 -0.33 -13.05
N GLY A 118 -19.27 -1.46 -12.36
CA GLY A 118 -19.48 -2.79 -12.93
C GLY A 118 -20.93 -3.05 -13.30
N ALA A 119 -21.90 -2.68 -12.46
CA ALA A 119 -23.32 -2.79 -12.78
C ALA A 119 -23.69 -1.92 -13.99
N LEU A 120 -23.16 -0.68 -14.07
CA LEU A 120 -23.32 0.16 -15.24
C LEU A 120 -22.77 -0.54 -16.49
N SER A 121 -21.51 -1.00 -16.43
CA SER A 121 -20.87 -1.62 -17.58
C SER A 121 -21.53 -2.95 -18.01
N TRP A 122 -22.07 -3.71 -17.05
CA TRP A 122 -22.86 -4.89 -17.31
C TRP A 122 -24.09 -4.54 -18.14
N THR A 123 -24.89 -3.58 -17.69
CA THR A 123 -26.12 -3.20 -18.40
C THR A 123 -25.85 -2.71 -19.83
N LEU A 124 -24.71 -2.05 -20.05
CA LEU A 124 -24.27 -1.64 -21.38
C LEU A 124 -23.93 -2.86 -22.26
N VAL A 125 -23.12 -3.82 -21.77
CA VAL A 125 -22.67 -4.96 -22.59
C VAL A 125 -23.77 -5.98 -22.84
N THR A 126 -24.72 -6.15 -21.93
CA THR A 126 -25.85 -7.08 -22.08
C THR A 126 -27.06 -6.46 -22.77
N SER A 127 -26.98 -5.21 -23.23
CA SER A 127 -28.09 -4.53 -23.90
C SER A 127 -28.44 -5.19 -25.24
N THR A 128 -29.73 -5.29 -25.54
CA THR A 128 -30.25 -5.78 -26.83
C THR A 128 -30.01 -4.77 -27.95
N ASP A 129 -29.92 -3.48 -27.63
CA ASP A 129 -29.63 -2.43 -28.60
C ASP A 129 -28.15 -2.43 -29.00
N ALA A 130 -27.88 -2.43 -30.31
CA ALA A 130 -26.55 -2.53 -30.86
C ALA A 130 -25.68 -1.29 -30.56
N ALA A 131 -26.27 -0.09 -30.54
CA ALA A 131 -25.54 1.13 -30.21
C ALA A 131 -25.09 1.13 -28.74
N THR A 132 -26.01 0.76 -27.83
CA THR A 132 -25.72 0.61 -26.40
C THR A 132 -24.67 -0.47 -26.13
N ARG A 133 -24.73 -1.61 -26.82
CA ARG A 133 -23.72 -2.66 -26.71
C ARG A 133 -22.34 -2.19 -27.17
N GLY A 134 -22.28 -1.37 -28.22
CA GLY A 134 -21.05 -0.71 -28.66
C GLY A 134 -20.42 0.14 -27.55
N LEU A 135 -21.22 0.89 -26.81
CA LEU A 135 -20.75 1.64 -25.62
C LEU A 135 -20.22 0.70 -24.53
N GLY A 136 -20.83 -0.48 -24.34
CA GLY A 136 -20.34 -1.50 -23.42
C GLY A 136 -18.94 -1.99 -23.76
N VAL A 137 -18.67 -2.29 -25.04
CA VAL A 137 -17.33 -2.67 -25.51
C VAL A 137 -16.32 -1.54 -25.32
N MET A 138 -16.71 -0.29 -25.60
CA MET A 138 -15.85 0.87 -25.36
C MET A 138 -15.56 1.07 -23.88
N ALA A 139 -16.54 0.85 -23.00
CA ALA A 139 -16.37 0.88 -21.55
C ALA A 139 -15.43 -0.23 -21.06
N MET A 140 -15.53 -1.44 -21.63
CA MET A 140 -14.59 -2.53 -21.36
C MET A 140 -13.15 -2.14 -21.72
N LEU A 141 -12.93 -1.61 -22.92
CA LEU A 141 -11.59 -1.19 -23.37
C LEU A 141 -11.04 -0.04 -22.52
N ALA A 142 -11.89 0.94 -22.18
CA ALA A 142 -11.53 2.01 -21.25
C ALA A 142 -11.17 1.44 -19.87
N GLY A 143 -11.90 0.42 -19.39
CA GLY A 143 -11.61 -0.30 -18.16
C GLY A 143 -10.25 -0.98 -18.19
N VAL A 144 -9.96 -1.79 -19.22
CA VAL A 144 -8.66 -2.46 -19.41
C VAL A 144 -7.51 -1.47 -19.40
N ILE A 145 -7.59 -0.43 -20.23
CA ILE A 145 -6.51 0.54 -20.38
C ILE A 145 -6.37 1.39 -19.11
N GLY A 146 -7.50 1.85 -18.57
CA GLY A 146 -7.54 2.69 -17.38
C GLY A 146 -7.01 1.97 -16.15
N SER A 147 -7.42 0.72 -15.92
CA SER A 147 -6.94 -0.05 -14.77
C SER A 147 -5.48 -0.48 -14.92
N LEU A 148 -5.02 -0.84 -16.12
CA LEU A 148 -3.61 -1.15 -16.35
C LEU A 148 -2.71 0.07 -16.11
N VAL A 149 -3.06 1.24 -16.68
CA VAL A 149 -2.28 2.48 -16.52
C VAL A 149 -2.31 2.93 -15.07
N LEU A 150 -3.47 3.00 -14.44
CA LEU A 150 -3.58 3.45 -13.04
C LEU A 150 -2.96 2.43 -12.08
N GLY A 151 -3.03 1.14 -12.37
CA GLY A 151 -2.35 0.10 -11.59
C GLY A 151 -0.84 0.30 -11.62
N LEU A 152 -0.26 0.54 -12.79
CA LEU A 152 1.16 0.86 -12.95
C LEU A 152 1.53 2.18 -12.25
N VAL A 153 0.76 3.25 -12.47
CA VAL A 153 1.00 4.55 -11.82
C VAL A 153 0.96 4.44 -10.30
N ASN A 154 -0.04 3.74 -9.75
CA ASN A 154 -0.14 3.50 -8.31
C ASN A 154 1.02 2.65 -7.79
N SER A 155 1.53 1.69 -8.58
CA SER A 155 2.66 0.84 -8.19
C SER A 155 3.99 1.59 -8.06
N PHE A 156 4.22 2.61 -8.90
CA PHE A 156 5.42 3.45 -8.84
C PHE A 156 5.31 4.61 -7.86
N LYS A 157 4.10 4.90 -7.35
CA LYS A 157 3.88 6.06 -6.49
C LYS A 157 4.29 5.75 -5.05
N ARG A 158 5.16 6.61 -4.50
CA ARG A 158 5.69 6.47 -3.14
C ARG A 158 4.67 6.80 -2.04
N GLU A 159 3.70 7.65 -2.36
CA GLU A 159 2.62 8.03 -1.44
C GLU A 159 1.26 7.66 -2.03
N PRO A 160 0.42 6.94 -1.27
CA PRO A 160 -0.91 6.52 -1.75
C PRO A 160 -1.81 7.73 -1.98
N SER A 161 -2.47 7.76 -3.14
CA SER A 161 -3.41 8.82 -3.50
C SER A 161 -4.83 8.26 -3.55
N PRO A 162 -5.74 8.73 -2.68
CA PRO A 162 -7.12 8.28 -2.67
C PRO A 162 -7.81 8.45 -4.03
N ALA A 163 -7.58 9.58 -4.69
CA ALA A 163 -8.18 9.88 -5.99
C ALA A 163 -7.74 8.88 -7.08
N LEU A 164 -6.45 8.53 -7.14
CA LEU A 164 -5.95 7.57 -8.12
C LEU A 164 -6.42 6.14 -7.84
N ILE A 165 -6.58 5.79 -6.57
CA ILE A 165 -7.07 4.47 -6.14
C ILE A 165 -8.56 4.32 -6.45
N LEU A 166 -9.36 5.36 -6.21
CA LEU A 166 -10.78 5.37 -6.57
C LEU A 166 -10.99 5.42 -8.09
N ALA A 167 -10.16 6.17 -8.82
CA ALA A 167 -10.16 6.13 -10.28
C ALA A 167 -9.83 4.73 -10.79
N TYR A 168 -8.81 4.07 -10.23
CA TYR A 168 -8.50 2.67 -10.55
C TYR A 168 -9.72 1.78 -10.31
N ALA A 169 -10.35 1.88 -9.13
CA ALA A 169 -11.53 1.09 -8.78
C ALA A 169 -12.69 1.30 -9.77
N ALA A 170 -12.87 2.52 -10.29
CA ALA A 170 -13.90 2.80 -11.30
C ALA A 170 -13.59 2.12 -12.64
N PHE A 171 -12.35 2.24 -13.14
CA PHE A 171 -11.96 1.56 -14.39
C PHE A 171 -11.96 0.04 -14.26
N GLU A 172 -11.52 -0.46 -13.10
CA GLU A 172 -11.56 -1.88 -12.78
C GLU A 172 -13.00 -2.40 -12.75
N GLY A 173 -13.94 -1.64 -12.19
CA GLY A 173 -15.35 -2.00 -12.22
C GLY A 173 -15.91 -2.05 -13.64
N LEU A 174 -15.57 -1.11 -14.53
CA LEU A 174 -15.96 -1.18 -15.94
C LEU A 174 -15.47 -2.46 -16.62
N LEU A 175 -14.20 -2.81 -16.38
CA LEU A 175 -13.60 -4.04 -16.89
C LEU A 175 -14.32 -5.28 -16.37
N LEU A 176 -14.47 -5.40 -15.05
CA LEU A 176 -15.07 -6.56 -14.42
C LEU A 176 -16.54 -6.70 -14.77
N GLY A 177 -17.30 -5.60 -14.80
CA GLY A 177 -18.71 -5.59 -15.17
C GLY A 177 -18.93 -6.09 -16.59
N SER A 178 -18.09 -5.63 -17.53
CA SER A 178 -18.13 -6.09 -18.92
C SER A 178 -17.80 -7.58 -19.06
N ILE A 179 -16.68 -8.03 -18.46
CA ILE A 179 -16.28 -9.45 -18.51
C ILE A 179 -17.36 -10.33 -17.88
N SER A 180 -17.86 -9.93 -16.72
CA SER A 180 -18.87 -10.69 -15.99
C SER A 180 -20.19 -10.77 -16.76
N GLY A 181 -20.62 -9.66 -17.38
CA GLY A 181 -21.83 -9.64 -18.20
C GLY A 181 -21.73 -10.55 -19.42
N VAL A 182 -20.59 -10.51 -20.14
CA VAL A 182 -20.34 -11.44 -21.26
C VAL A 182 -20.35 -12.88 -20.77
N MET A 183 -19.68 -13.18 -19.67
CA MET A 183 -19.56 -14.54 -19.14
C MET A 183 -20.88 -15.09 -18.61
N GLU A 184 -21.72 -14.26 -18.00
CA GLU A 184 -23.05 -14.67 -17.56
C GLU A 184 -23.97 -14.99 -18.74
N THR A 185 -23.85 -14.27 -19.87
CA THR A 185 -24.62 -14.59 -21.09
C THR A 185 -24.19 -15.91 -21.74
N LEU A 186 -22.93 -16.32 -21.55
CA LEU A 186 -22.41 -17.59 -22.06
C LEU A 186 -22.64 -18.74 -21.09
N TYR A 187 -22.51 -18.49 -19.79
CA TYR A 187 -22.61 -19.48 -18.71
C TYR A 187 -23.48 -18.94 -17.57
N GLU A 188 -24.77 -19.24 -17.60
CA GLU A 188 -25.73 -18.73 -16.62
C GLU A 188 -25.37 -19.11 -15.17
N GLY A 189 -25.35 -18.14 -14.27
CA GLY A 189 -25.02 -18.30 -12.85
C GLY A 189 -23.53 -18.43 -12.53
N ILE A 190 -22.63 -18.28 -13.51
CA ILE A 190 -21.18 -18.38 -13.28
C ILE A 190 -20.68 -17.26 -12.37
N VAL A 191 -21.24 -16.06 -12.51
CA VAL A 191 -20.80 -14.88 -11.74
C VAL A 191 -21.08 -15.06 -10.26
N VAL A 192 -22.28 -15.52 -9.90
CA VAL A 192 -22.66 -15.78 -8.50
C VAL A 192 -21.76 -16.85 -7.89
N GLN A 193 -21.45 -17.92 -8.64
CA GLN A 193 -20.53 -18.96 -8.16
C GLN A 193 -19.11 -18.42 -7.95
N ALA A 194 -18.59 -17.60 -8.87
CA ALA A 194 -17.28 -16.99 -8.73
C ALA A 194 -17.21 -16.03 -7.52
N VAL A 195 -18.27 -15.24 -7.27
CA VAL A 195 -18.37 -14.38 -6.09
C VAL A 195 -18.38 -15.23 -4.81
N LEU A 196 -19.20 -16.28 -4.75
CA LEU A 196 -19.26 -17.16 -3.58
C LEU A 196 -17.92 -17.86 -3.31
N ALA A 197 -17.25 -18.36 -4.35
CA ALA A 197 -15.93 -18.96 -4.23
C ALA A 197 -14.89 -17.94 -3.71
N THR A 198 -14.94 -16.70 -4.21
CA THR A 198 -14.08 -15.60 -3.77
C THR A 198 -14.29 -15.26 -2.30
N LEU A 199 -15.54 -15.08 -1.88
CA LEU A 199 -15.90 -14.77 -0.50
C LEU A 199 -15.58 -15.92 0.45
N ALA A 200 -15.83 -17.16 0.05
CA ALA A 200 -15.49 -18.34 0.84
C ALA A 200 -13.96 -18.46 1.04
N THR A 201 -13.18 -18.25 -0.02
CA THR A 201 -11.71 -18.30 0.04
C THR A 201 -11.17 -17.16 0.89
N PHE A 202 -11.68 -15.94 0.71
CA PHE A 202 -11.31 -14.79 1.52
C PHE A 202 -11.64 -15.00 3.00
N GLY A 203 -12.85 -15.45 3.31
CA GLY A 203 -13.28 -15.73 4.68
C GLY A 203 -12.47 -16.84 5.34
N ALA A 204 -12.17 -17.92 4.61
CA ALA A 204 -11.31 -19.00 5.09
C ALA A 204 -9.89 -18.51 5.36
N MET A 205 -9.31 -17.71 4.45
CA MET A 205 -7.97 -17.13 4.63
C MET A 205 -7.94 -16.14 5.79
N LEU A 206 -8.97 -15.29 5.93
CA LEU A 206 -9.09 -14.34 7.03
C LEU A 206 -9.20 -15.07 8.38
N ALA A 207 -10.01 -16.13 8.46
CA ALA A 207 -10.14 -16.96 9.65
C ALA A 207 -8.83 -17.68 9.98
N ALA A 208 -8.17 -18.28 8.98
CA ALA A 208 -6.88 -18.94 9.15
C ALA A 208 -5.80 -17.96 9.65
N TYR A 209 -5.80 -16.73 9.13
CA TYR A 209 -4.87 -15.69 9.57
C TYR A 209 -5.18 -15.20 10.99
N SER A 210 -6.45 -14.96 11.30
CA SER A 210 -6.90 -14.42 12.59
C SER A 210 -6.75 -15.42 13.75
N TYR A 211 -7.10 -16.69 13.52
CA TYR A 211 -7.11 -17.73 14.56
C TYR A 211 -5.87 -18.63 14.53
N GLY A 212 -5.34 -18.91 13.35
CA GLY A 212 -4.29 -19.92 13.15
C GLY A 212 -2.86 -19.39 13.34
N GLY A 213 -2.67 -18.08 13.53
CA GLY A 213 -1.33 -17.48 13.59
C GLY A 213 -0.51 -17.74 12.32
N PHE A 214 -1.19 -18.01 11.19
CA PHE A 214 -0.57 -18.38 9.92
C PHE A 214 0.15 -17.17 9.32
N ARG A 215 1.44 -17.02 9.66
CA ARG A 215 2.31 -15.99 9.11
C ARG A 215 3.11 -16.54 7.95
N VAL A 216 3.22 -15.75 6.88
CA VAL A 216 3.94 -16.16 5.68
C VAL A 216 5.43 -16.03 5.97
N GLN A 217 6.13 -17.15 6.22
CA GLN A 217 7.57 -17.12 6.51
C GLN A 217 8.35 -16.41 5.40
N GLY A 218 9.38 -15.63 5.77
CA GLY A 218 10.09 -14.75 4.84
C GLY A 218 10.72 -15.45 3.62
N ARG A 219 11.11 -16.73 3.73
CA ARG A 219 11.57 -17.52 2.56
C ARG A 219 10.43 -17.90 1.63
N PHE A 220 9.32 -18.39 2.20
CA PHE A 220 8.13 -18.77 1.44
C PHE A 220 7.50 -17.56 0.74
N ARG A 221 7.41 -16.42 1.42
CA ARG A 221 6.95 -15.14 0.84
C ARG A 221 7.73 -14.77 -0.44
N ARG A 222 9.06 -14.91 -0.43
CA ARG A 222 9.88 -14.62 -1.62
C ARG A 222 9.55 -15.55 -2.79
N VAL A 223 9.36 -16.85 -2.52
CA VAL A 223 8.99 -17.82 -3.54
C VAL A 223 7.63 -17.48 -4.15
N VAL A 224 6.62 -17.18 -3.32
CA VAL A 224 5.28 -16.78 -3.78
C VAL A 224 5.35 -15.52 -4.63
N VAL A 225 6.10 -14.48 -4.19
CA VAL A 225 6.24 -13.24 -4.96
C VAL A 225 6.91 -13.49 -6.32
N VAL A 226 7.97 -14.30 -6.38
CA VAL A 226 8.65 -14.64 -7.64
C VAL A 226 7.73 -15.47 -8.55
N ALA A 227 6.99 -16.43 -7.99
CA ALA A 227 6.03 -17.24 -8.74
C ALA A 227 4.90 -16.38 -9.33
N THR A 228 4.35 -15.46 -8.54
CA THR A 228 3.35 -14.49 -9.01
C THR A 228 3.92 -13.59 -10.09
N PHE A 229 5.18 -13.15 -9.99
CA PHE A 229 5.80 -12.34 -11.04
C PHE A 229 5.91 -13.10 -12.36
N GLY A 230 6.31 -14.38 -12.31
CA GLY A 230 6.32 -15.26 -13.50
C GLY A 230 4.92 -15.45 -14.10
N TYR A 231 3.92 -15.68 -13.26
CA TYR A 231 2.52 -15.77 -13.67
C TYR A 231 2.02 -14.48 -14.32
N MET A 232 2.37 -13.32 -13.77
CA MET A 232 1.98 -12.01 -14.30
C MET A 232 2.64 -11.74 -15.65
N ILE A 233 3.92 -12.07 -15.83
CA ILE A 233 4.59 -11.96 -17.14
C ILE A 233 3.89 -12.83 -18.18
N PHE A 234 3.61 -14.10 -17.84
CA PHE A 234 2.86 -14.98 -18.73
C PHE A 234 1.48 -14.41 -19.09
N SER A 235 0.78 -13.83 -18.11
CA SER A 235 -0.52 -13.20 -18.30
C SER A 235 -0.45 -11.98 -19.22
N LEU A 236 0.58 -11.14 -19.08
CA LEU A 236 0.80 -9.97 -19.94
C LEU A 236 1.14 -10.37 -21.37
N ILE A 237 2.01 -11.37 -21.56
CA ILE A 237 2.32 -11.92 -22.89
C ILE A 237 1.04 -12.47 -23.53
N ASN A 238 0.28 -13.28 -22.79
CA ASN A 238 -0.98 -13.83 -23.25
C ASN A 238 -1.97 -12.73 -23.65
N PHE A 239 -2.11 -11.70 -22.81
CA PHE A 239 -2.98 -10.56 -23.09
C PHE A 239 -2.55 -9.82 -24.37
N PHE A 240 -1.26 -9.56 -24.57
CA PHE A 240 -0.76 -8.92 -25.79
C PHE A 240 -1.03 -9.76 -27.04
N LEU A 241 -0.85 -11.08 -26.96
CA LEU A 241 -1.15 -11.99 -28.06
C LEU A 241 -2.65 -12.04 -28.39
N MET A 242 -3.50 -11.95 -27.37
CA MET A 242 -4.96 -11.85 -27.57
C MET A 242 -5.36 -10.54 -28.23
N VAL A 243 -4.82 -9.40 -27.79
CA VAL A 243 -5.13 -8.08 -28.36
C VAL A 243 -4.62 -7.93 -29.79
N THR A 244 -3.46 -8.51 -30.11
CA THR A 244 -2.90 -8.52 -31.48
C THR A 244 -3.58 -9.53 -32.41
N GLY A 245 -4.50 -10.36 -31.90
CA GLY A 245 -5.20 -11.38 -32.68
C GLY A 245 -4.33 -12.57 -33.09
N LEU A 246 -3.13 -12.72 -32.50
CA LEU A 246 -2.22 -13.83 -32.79
C LEU A 246 -2.68 -15.16 -32.17
N THR A 247 -3.66 -15.11 -31.26
CA THR A 247 -4.31 -16.29 -30.66
C THR A 247 -5.81 -16.26 -30.93
N THR A 248 -6.37 -17.41 -31.35
CA THR A 248 -7.79 -17.54 -31.74
C THR A 248 -8.71 -18.05 -30.63
N GLY A 249 -8.17 -18.56 -29.51
CA GLY A 249 -8.98 -19.09 -28.42
C GLY A 249 -9.49 -18.00 -27.46
N ALA A 250 -10.65 -18.27 -26.83
CA ALA A 250 -11.33 -17.35 -25.91
C ALA A 250 -10.45 -16.82 -24.76
N TRP A 251 -9.42 -17.58 -24.36
CA TRP A 251 -8.47 -17.22 -23.31
C TRP A 251 -7.00 -17.15 -23.79
N GLY A 252 -6.78 -17.03 -25.11
CA GLY A 252 -5.45 -16.95 -25.71
C GLY A 252 -4.66 -18.26 -25.61
N LEU A 253 -3.36 -18.19 -25.28
CA LEU A 253 -2.49 -19.35 -25.06
C LEU A 253 -2.99 -20.31 -23.97
N ARG A 254 -3.86 -19.84 -23.06
CA ARG A 254 -4.46 -20.69 -22.01
C ARG A 254 -5.49 -21.68 -22.56
N SER A 255 -6.01 -21.44 -23.76
CA SER A 255 -6.93 -22.37 -24.45
C SER A 255 -6.21 -23.54 -25.13
N LEU A 256 -4.88 -23.51 -25.21
CA LEU A 256 -4.11 -24.61 -25.81
C LEU A 256 -4.30 -25.89 -24.97
N THR A 257 -4.63 -26.99 -25.64
CA THR A 257 -4.76 -28.30 -25.00
C THR A 257 -3.43 -29.04 -25.08
N ILE A 258 -2.91 -29.45 -23.93
CA ILE A 258 -1.74 -30.33 -23.85
C ILE A 258 -2.23 -31.63 -23.21
N MET A 259 -2.07 -32.75 -23.93
CA MET A 259 -2.58 -34.06 -23.50
C MET A 259 -4.09 -34.08 -23.18
N GLY A 260 -4.90 -33.35 -23.95
CA GLY A 260 -6.36 -33.30 -23.78
C GLY A 260 -6.85 -32.42 -22.63
N ILE A 261 -5.97 -31.82 -21.83
CA ILE A 261 -6.32 -30.90 -20.75
C ILE A 261 -6.06 -29.47 -21.23
N PRO A 262 -7.06 -28.56 -21.17
CA PRO A 262 -6.83 -27.13 -21.40
C PRO A 262 -5.79 -26.61 -20.43
N LEU A 263 -4.72 -26.01 -20.94
CA LEU A 263 -3.61 -25.47 -20.14
C LEU A 263 -4.08 -24.42 -19.12
N GLY A 264 -5.22 -23.79 -19.37
CA GLY A 264 -5.90 -22.86 -18.48
C GLY A 264 -6.36 -23.46 -17.14
N ILE A 265 -6.66 -24.76 -17.06
CA ILE A 265 -7.09 -25.40 -15.80
C ILE A 265 -5.94 -25.48 -14.78
N PRO A 266 -4.79 -26.13 -15.06
CA PRO A 266 -3.69 -26.20 -14.11
C PRO A 266 -3.12 -24.81 -13.78
N LEU A 267 -3.07 -23.90 -14.77
CA LEU A 267 -2.65 -22.52 -14.51
C LEU A 267 -3.65 -21.74 -13.65
N GLY A 268 -4.95 -21.94 -13.84
CA GLY A 268 -5.98 -21.30 -13.02
C GLY A 268 -5.93 -21.79 -11.58
N ILE A 269 -5.77 -23.10 -11.36
CA ILE A 269 -5.61 -23.67 -10.02
C ILE A 269 -4.37 -23.08 -9.34
N LEU A 270 -3.23 -23.04 -10.04
CA LEU A 270 -2.02 -22.39 -9.55
C LEU A 270 -2.27 -20.91 -9.22
N ALA A 271 -2.97 -20.18 -10.07
CA ALA A 271 -3.27 -18.77 -9.86
C ALA A 271 -4.15 -18.52 -8.64
N VAL A 272 -5.19 -19.35 -8.41
CA VAL A 272 -6.03 -19.27 -7.21
C VAL A 272 -5.23 -19.53 -5.94
N ILE A 273 -4.33 -20.52 -5.97
CA ILE A 273 -3.42 -20.81 -4.84
C ILE A 273 -2.50 -19.61 -4.57
N LEU A 274 -1.89 -19.04 -5.62
CA LEU A 274 -1.02 -17.86 -5.51
C LEU A 274 -1.78 -16.64 -4.99
N ALA A 275 -2.98 -16.38 -5.49
CA ALA A 275 -3.83 -15.28 -5.04
C ALA A 275 -4.24 -15.46 -3.57
N SER A 276 -4.54 -16.69 -3.14
CA SER A 276 -4.83 -17.01 -1.75
C SER A 276 -3.63 -16.73 -0.84
N PHE A 277 -2.40 -17.05 -1.27
CA PHE A 277 -1.20 -16.67 -0.50
C PHE A 277 -0.95 -15.16 -0.50
N PHE A 278 -1.29 -14.46 -1.58
CA PHE A 278 -1.23 -13.00 -1.62
C PHE A 278 -2.19 -12.36 -0.61
N LEU A 279 -3.39 -12.93 -0.39
CA LEU A 279 -4.28 -12.47 0.67
C LEU A 279 -3.62 -12.54 2.05
N ALA A 280 -2.92 -13.64 2.35
CA ALA A 280 -2.17 -13.74 3.62
C ALA A 280 -1.06 -12.69 3.73
N ILE A 281 -0.35 -12.40 2.62
CA ILE A 281 0.67 -11.35 2.57
C ILE A 281 0.04 -9.96 2.78
N ASP A 282 -1.15 -9.72 2.24
CA ASP A 282 -1.89 -8.47 2.39
C ASP A 282 -2.32 -8.27 3.84
N PHE A 283 -2.88 -9.29 4.49
CA PHE A 283 -3.25 -9.25 5.91
C PHE A 283 -2.04 -8.97 6.80
N GLU A 284 -0.92 -9.65 6.56
CA GLU A 284 0.32 -9.42 7.29
C GLU A 284 0.86 -8.00 7.09
N SER A 285 0.75 -7.47 5.88
CA SER A 285 1.19 -6.10 5.57
C SER A 285 0.30 -5.06 6.26
N ILE A 286 -1.02 -5.29 6.35
CA ILE A 286 -1.97 -4.42 7.07
C ILE A 286 -1.71 -4.47 8.57
N GLU A 287 -1.58 -5.66 9.17
CA GLU A 287 -1.29 -5.83 10.60
C GLU A 287 0.03 -5.15 10.99
N ASN A 288 1.08 -5.34 10.20
CA ASN A 288 2.36 -4.67 10.42
C ASN A 288 2.23 -3.14 10.27
N GLY A 289 1.42 -2.65 9.33
CA GLY A 289 1.16 -1.22 9.16
C GLY A 289 0.48 -0.59 10.37
N VAL A 290 -0.54 -1.27 10.92
CA VAL A 290 -1.25 -0.84 12.13
C VAL A 290 -0.33 -0.91 13.36
N ARG A 291 0.41 -2.01 13.54
CA ARG A 291 1.35 -2.19 14.66
C ARG A 291 2.47 -1.15 14.68
N ASN A 292 3.00 -0.80 13.50
CA ASN A 292 4.03 0.23 13.37
C ASN A 292 3.47 1.66 13.49
N GLY A 293 2.16 1.82 13.62
CA GLY A 293 1.51 3.12 13.74
C GLY A 293 1.71 3.98 12.49
N LEU A 294 1.66 3.38 11.30
CA LEU A 294 1.82 4.12 10.04
C LEU A 294 0.79 5.25 9.93
N PRO A 295 1.08 6.34 9.20
CA PRO A 295 0.09 7.37 8.93
C PRO A 295 -1.17 6.81 8.25
N GLN A 296 -2.34 7.34 8.59
CA GLN A 296 -3.67 6.90 8.11
C GLN A 296 -3.76 6.82 6.57
N ARG A 297 -3.01 7.65 5.85
CA ARG A 297 -2.94 7.60 4.37
C ARG A 297 -2.51 6.23 3.84
N TYR A 298 -1.68 5.48 4.56
CA TYR A 298 -1.25 4.14 4.17
C TYR A 298 -2.37 3.08 4.26
N ALA A 299 -3.48 3.38 4.95
CA ALA A 299 -4.67 2.53 4.90
C ALA A 299 -5.22 2.38 3.47
N TRP A 300 -5.04 3.41 2.62
CA TRP A 300 -5.39 3.33 1.20
C TRP A 300 -4.53 2.33 0.42
N ALA A 301 -3.23 2.22 0.75
CA ALA A 301 -2.36 1.24 0.12
C ALA A 301 -2.74 -0.19 0.54
N GLY A 302 -3.04 -0.39 1.83
CA GLY A 302 -3.52 -1.68 2.33
C GLY A 302 -4.85 -2.10 1.71
N ALA A 303 -5.81 -1.17 1.63
CA ALA A 303 -7.09 -1.42 0.97
C ALA A 303 -6.92 -1.73 -0.52
N PHE A 304 -6.07 -0.97 -1.23
CA PHE A 304 -5.79 -1.19 -2.64
C PHE A 304 -5.21 -2.58 -2.91
N GLY A 305 -4.17 -3.00 -2.17
CA GLY A 305 -3.58 -4.33 -2.35
C GLY A 305 -4.60 -5.44 -2.13
N LEU A 306 -5.37 -5.35 -1.04
CA LEU A 306 -6.41 -6.33 -0.71
C LEU A 306 -7.48 -6.41 -1.80
N VAL A 307 -7.96 -5.28 -2.32
CA VAL A 307 -8.96 -5.24 -3.41
C VAL A 307 -8.39 -5.84 -4.70
N VAL A 308 -7.16 -5.48 -5.08
CA VAL A 308 -6.52 -6.03 -6.29
C VAL A 308 -6.39 -7.55 -6.19
N THR A 309 -5.98 -8.07 -5.04
CA THR A 309 -5.89 -9.52 -4.82
C THR A 309 -7.26 -10.18 -4.87
N LEU A 310 -8.29 -9.57 -4.28
CA LEU A 310 -9.67 -10.10 -4.35
C LEU A 310 -10.23 -10.11 -5.77
N VAL A 311 -10.00 -9.05 -6.53
CA VAL A 311 -10.40 -8.95 -7.94
C VAL A 311 -9.67 -10.00 -8.78
N TRP A 312 -8.36 -10.16 -8.58
CA TRP A 312 -7.59 -11.19 -9.25
C TRP A 312 -8.17 -12.58 -8.96
N LEU A 313 -8.43 -12.88 -7.70
CA LEU A 313 -9.00 -14.15 -7.26
C LEU A 313 -10.39 -14.40 -7.88
N TYR A 314 -11.24 -13.37 -7.96
CA TYR A 314 -12.53 -13.43 -8.66
C TYR A 314 -12.38 -13.78 -10.15
N VAL A 315 -11.50 -13.09 -10.87
CA VAL A 315 -11.29 -13.33 -12.31
C VAL A 315 -10.76 -14.75 -12.56
N GLU A 316 -9.89 -15.26 -11.69
CA GLU A 316 -9.39 -16.64 -11.81
C GLU A 316 -10.47 -17.69 -11.54
N PHE A 317 -11.36 -17.47 -10.56
CA PHE A 317 -12.49 -18.37 -10.36
C PHE A 317 -13.46 -18.34 -11.52
N LEU A 318 -13.79 -17.15 -12.02
CA LEU A 318 -14.66 -17.00 -13.17
C LEU A 318 -14.10 -17.78 -14.38
N ARG A 319 -12.80 -17.67 -14.63
CA ARG A 319 -12.11 -18.40 -15.69
C ARG A 319 -12.04 -19.91 -15.45
N LEU A 320 -11.75 -20.35 -14.22
CA LEU A 320 -11.73 -21.77 -13.90
C LEU A 320 -13.10 -22.41 -14.11
N LEU A 321 -14.15 -21.74 -13.64
CA LEU A 321 -15.52 -22.21 -13.80
C LEU A 321 -15.94 -22.24 -15.28
N SER A 322 -15.46 -21.34 -16.13
CA SER A 322 -15.80 -21.38 -17.56
C SER A 322 -15.25 -22.65 -18.22
N TYR A 323 -14.03 -23.07 -17.88
CA TYR A 323 -13.46 -24.31 -18.44
C TYR A 323 -14.19 -25.59 -18.04
N PHE A 324 -14.89 -25.59 -16.90
CA PHE A 324 -15.69 -26.74 -16.47
C PHE A 324 -17.12 -26.72 -17.05
N ARG A 325 -17.50 -25.65 -17.74
CA ARG A 325 -18.82 -25.44 -18.34
C ARG A 325 -18.79 -25.40 -19.87
N ASP A 326 -17.61 -25.26 -20.46
CA ASP A 326 -17.30 -25.54 -21.87
C ASP A 326 -17.28 -27.05 -22.16
#